data_AF-A0A538S237-F1
#
_entry.id   AF-A0A538S237-F1
#
_cell.length_a   1.000
_cell.length_b   1.000
_cell.length_c   1.000
_cell.angle_alpha   90.00
_cell.angle_beta   90.00
_cell.angle_gamma   90.00
#
_symmetry.space_group_name_H-M   'P 1'
#
loop_
_entity.id
_entity.type
_entity.pdbx_description
1 polymer ?
#
loop_
_entity_poly.entity_id
_entity_poly.type
_entity_poly.pdbx_seq_one_letter_code
_entity_poly.pdbx_strand_id
1 'polypeptide(L)'
;MLLPVRFNDGKEVPDELLGEAVNEIVDQFNAVTFYKGAVEGQWRHGETLFRDDLALLVVDVIDTAKNRKWMKGFKARWKERLEQLEIWMVSYRIDIE
;
A
#
# COMPACT_ATOMS: atom_id res chain seq x y z
N MET A 1 -3.02 0.84 -3.45
CA MET A 1 -2.75 0.28 -2.10
C MET A 1 -2.55 1.44 -1.14
N LEU A 2 -3.15 1.36 0.04
CA LEU A 2 -2.97 2.36 1.09
C LEU A 2 -1.74 1.97 1.92
N LEU A 3 -0.68 2.77 1.85
CA LEU A 3 0.57 2.53 2.54
C LEU A 3 0.63 3.37 3.82
N PRO A 4 0.71 2.75 5.01
CA PRO A 4 0.81 3.49 6.26
C PRO A 4 2.08 4.34 6.32
N VAL A 5 1.94 5.60 6.75
CA VAL A 5 3.08 6.48 7.02
C VAL A 5 3.40 6.54 8.51
N ARG A 6 2.67 5.77 9.33
CA ARG A 6 2.94 5.52 10.74
C ARG A 6 2.90 4.02 11.03
N PHE A 7 3.75 3.58 11.95
CA PHE A 7 3.66 2.25 12.56
C PHE A 7 2.44 2.17 13.49
N ASN A 8 2.02 0.96 13.88
CA ASN A 8 0.89 0.78 14.82
C ASN A 8 1.16 1.41 16.20
N ASP A 9 2.42 1.65 16.57
CA ASP A 9 2.81 2.35 17.80
C ASP A 9 2.77 3.88 17.66
N GLY A 10 2.41 4.39 16.48
CA GLY A 10 2.25 5.81 16.16
C GLY A 10 3.50 6.52 15.65
N LYS A 11 4.67 5.87 15.66
CA LYS A 11 5.90 6.45 15.10
C LYS A 11 5.80 6.61 13.59
N GLU A 12 6.45 7.62 13.04
CA GLU A 12 6.51 7.82 11.59
C GLU A 12 7.33 6.72 10.92
N VAL A 13 6.86 6.27 9.76
CA VAL A 13 7.60 5.38 8.88
C VAL A 13 8.66 6.23 8.15
N PRO A 14 9.95 5.83 8.16
CA PRO A 14 10.99 6.54 7.43
C PRO A 14 10.69 6.67 5.94
N ASP A 15 10.98 7.82 5.36
CA ASP A 15 10.75 8.09 3.93
C ASP A 15 11.54 7.12 3.04
N GLU A 16 12.72 6.67 3.48
CA GLU A 16 13.53 5.67 2.78
C GLU A 16 12.79 4.34 2.66
N LEU A 17 12.08 3.94 3.72
CA LEU A 17 11.34 2.69 3.74
C LEU A 17 10.10 2.76 2.83
N LEU A 18 9.44 3.92 2.77
CA LEU A 18 8.38 4.16 1.78
C LEU A 18 8.94 4.16 0.34
N GLY A 19 10.12 4.75 0.15
CA GLY A 19 10.84 4.77 -1.12
C GLY A 19 11.22 3.39 -1.63
N GLU A 20 11.57 2.46 -0.73
CA GLU A 20 11.80 1.07 -1.09
C GLU A 20 10.53 0.37 -1.62
N ALA A 21 9.36 0.67 -1.07
CA ALA A 21 8.09 0.14 -1.56
C ALA A 21 7.77 0.65 -2.97
N VAL A 22 8.05 1.94 -3.21
CA VAL A 22 7.93 2.59 -4.52
C VAL A 22 8.88 1.91 -5.53
N ASN A 23 10.15 1.78 -5.17
CA ASN A 23 11.17 1.19 -6.04
C ASN A 23 10.83 -0.25 -6.43
N GLU A 24 10.36 -1.08 -5.49
CA GLU A 24 9.99 -2.47 -5.77
C GLU A 24 8.82 -2.57 -6.78
N ILE A 25 7.85 -1.64 -6.76
CA ILE A 25 6.80 -1.58 -7.79
C ILE A 25 7.37 -1.11 -9.13
N VAL A 26 8.24 -0.10 -9.11
CA VAL A 26 8.89 0.41 -10.33
C VAL A 26 9.73 -0.67 -10.99
N ASP A 27 10.50 -1.44 -10.24
CA ASP A 27 11.30 -2.55 -10.77
C ASP A 27 10.44 -3.63 -11.41
N GLN A 28 9.23 -3.85 -10.89
CA GLN A 28 8.31 -4.86 -11.40
C GLN A 28 7.48 -4.39 -12.62
N PHE A 29 7.02 -3.14 -12.61
CA PHE A 29 6.02 -2.64 -13.57
C PHE A 29 6.48 -1.42 -14.38
N ASN A 30 7.70 -0.93 -14.14
CA ASN A 30 8.31 0.25 -14.75
C ASN A 30 7.59 1.59 -14.46
N ALA A 31 6.54 1.57 -13.64
CA ALA A 31 5.78 2.78 -13.30
C ALA A 31 5.01 2.60 -11.98
N VAL A 32 4.83 3.71 -11.28
CA VAL A 32 3.93 3.84 -10.13
C VAL A 32 3.56 5.31 -9.95
N THR A 33 2.33 5.58 -9.50
CA THR A 33 1.93 6.90 -9.00
C THR A 33 1.86 6.84 -7.49
N PHE A 34 2.49 7.81 -6.82
CA PHE A 34 2.55 7.88 -5.37
C PHE A 34 2.03 9.22 -4.88
N TYR A 35 1.00 9.18 -4.03
CA TYR A 35 0.47 10.36 -3.35
C TYR A 35 0.84 10.26 -1.86
N LYS A 36 1.72 11.16 -1.39
CA LYS A 36 2.10 11.24 0.03
C LYS A 36 1.01 12.00 0.80
N GLY A 37 0.60 11.47 1.97
CA GLY A 37 -0.40 12.12 2.83
C GLY A 37 -1.77 12.28 2.16
N ALA A 38 -2.21 11.25 1.43
CA ALA A 38 -3.35 11.34 0.53
C ALA A 38 -4.69 11.07 1.22
N VAL A 39 -4.70 10.26 2.29
CA VAL A 39 -5.92 9.71 2.88
C VAL A 39 -5.77 9.58 4.39
N GLU A 40 -6.83 9.94 5.12
CA GLU A 40 -7.00 9.56 6.52
C GLU A 40 -7.89 8.31 6.61
N GLY A 41 -7.41 7.29 7.36
CA GLY A 41 -8.14 6.06 7.62
C GLY A 41 -8.66 6.00 9.05
N GLN A 42 -9.82 5.37 9.25
CA GLN A 42 -10.31 5.01 10.59
C GLN A 42 -10.89 3.61 10.57
N TRP A 43 -10.46 2.78 11.50
CA TRP A 43 -10.93 1.40 11.59
C TRP A 43 -10.82 0.85 13.01
N ARG A 44 -11.55 -0.23 13.31
CA ARG A 44 -11.54 -0.85 14.64
C ARG A 44 -10.95 -2.25 14.59
N HIS A 45 -10.20 -2.59 15.63
CA HIS A 45 -9.78 -3.95 15.93
C HIS A 45 -10.10 -4.26 17.39
N GLY A 46 -11.07 -5.13 17.63
CA GLY A 46 -11.65 -5.30 18.97
C GLY A 46 -12.25 -3.97 19.48
N GLU A 47 -11.81 -3.54 20.66
CA GLU A 47 -12.28 -2.30 21.30
C GLU A 47 -11.44 -1.07 20.91
N THR A 48 -10.33 -1.25 20.20
CA THR A 48 -9.41 -0.16 19.83
C THR A 48 -9.81 0.46 18.50
N LEU A 49 -9.96 1.80 18.49
CA LEU A 49 -10.10 2.60 17.28
C LEU A 49 -8.72 3.07 16.82
N PHE A 50 -8.37 2.70 15.59
CA PHE A 50 -7.15 3.12 14.91
C PHE A 50 -7.46 4.29 13.98
N ARG A 51 -6.48 5.20 13.85
CA ARG A 51 -6.49 6.33 12.92
C ARG A 51 -5.18 6.33 12.18
N ASP A 52 -5.26 6.33 10.85
CA ASP A 52 -4.09 6.19 10.00
C ASP A 52 -3.92 7.42 9.12
N ASP A 53 -2.69 7.89 9.02
CA ASP A 53 -2.25 8.74 7.92
C ASP A 53 -1.68 7.83 6.83
N LEU A 54 -2.18 7.95 5.59
CA LEU A 54 -1.90 6.99 4.53
C LEU A 54 -1.37 7.70 3.28
N ALA A 55 -0.31 7.13 2.71
CA ALA A 55 0.05 7.36 1.32
C ALA A 55 -0.74 6.42 0.40
N LEU A 56 -0.94 6.84 -0.85
CA LEU A 56 -1.62 6.03 -1.85
C LEU A 56 -0.64 5.65 -2.97
N LEU A 57 -0.42 4.35 -3.14
CA LEU A 57 0.27 3.77 -4.29
C LEU A 57 -0.76 3.31 -5.33
N VAL A 58 -0.65 3.83 -6.56
CA VAL A 58 -1.48 3.44 -7.71
C VAL A 58 -0.57 2.89 -8.80
N VAL A 59 -0.97 1.76 -9.40
CA VAL A 59 -0.23 1.13 -10.49
C VAL A 59 -1.22 0.52 -11.47
N ASP A 60 -1.11 0.93 -12.74
CA ASP A 60 -1.94 0.42 -13.83
C ASP A 60 -1.16 -0.65 -14.59
N VAL A 61 -1.72 -1.86 -14.62
CA VAL A 61 -1.05 -3.04 -15.20
C VAL A 61 -2.05 -3.90 -15.94
N ILE A 62 -1.55 -4.67 -16.92
CA ILE A 62 -2.36 -5.67 -17.62
C ILE A 62 -2.92 -6.67 -16.60
N ASP A 63 -4.23 -6.94 -16.70
CA ASP A 63 -4.92 -7.88 -15.82
C ASP A 63 -4.53 -9.33 -16.15
N THR A 64 -3.41 -9.78 -15.55
CA THR A 64 -2.93 -11.17 -15.64
C THR A 64 -2.91 -11.82 -14.27
N ALA A 65 -3.05 -13.15 -14.24
CA ALA A 65 -2.91 -13.92 -13.00
C ALA A 65 -1.54 -13.71 -12.34
N LYS A 66 -0.48 -13.53 -13.14
CA LYS A 66 0.88 -13.23 -12.67
C LYS A 66 0.93 -11.90 -11.91
N ASN A 67 0.39 -10.83 -12.49
CA ASN A 67 0.39 -9.50 -11.87
C ASN A 67 -0.46 -9.47 -10.60
N ARG A 68 -1.63 -10.11 -10.61
CA ARG A 68 -2.47 -10.26 -9.41
C ARG A 68 -1.75 -11.02 -8.30
N LYS A 69 -1.06 -12.11 -8.62
CA LYS A 69 -0.28 -12.88 -7.65
C LYS A 69 0.87 -12.04 -7.08
N TRP A 70 1.57 -11.29 -7.93
CA TRP A 70 2.66 -10.41 -7.50
C TRP A 70 2.16 -9.32 -6.55
N MET A 71 1.08 -8.61 -6.90
CA MET A 71 0.50 -7.55 -6.05
C MET A 71 0.04 -8.07 -4.68
N LYS A 72 -0.53 -9.29 -4.63
CA LYS A 72 -0.87 -9.93 -3.35
C LYS A 72 0.38 -10.22 -2.51
N GLY A 73 1.44 -10.71 -3.15
CA GLY A 73 2.73 -10.94 -2.48
C GLY A 73 3.37 -9.64 -1.99
N PHE A 74 3.31 -8.59 -2.80
CA PHE A 74 3.78 -7.25 -2.46
C PHE A 74 3.07 -6.71 -1.22
N LYS A 75 1.72 -6.75 -1.19
CA LYS A 75 0.93 -6.39 -0.01
C LYS A 75 1.39 -7.17 1.24
N ALA A 76 1.57 -8.49 1.12
CA ALA A 76 1.95 -9.33 2.26
C ALA A 76 3.33 -8.96 2.82
N ARG A 77 4.34 -8.79 1.94
CA ARG A 77 5.69 -8.36 2.34
C ARG A 77 5.64 -7.02 3.06
N TRP A 78 4.95 -6.04 2.51
CA TRP A 78 4.91 -4.69 3.10
C TRP A 78 4.08 -4.60 4.37
N LYS A 79 3.07 -5.46 4.54
CA LYS A 79 2.38 -5.63 5.81
C LYS A 79 3.35 -6.06 6.92
N GLU A 80 4.21 -7.04 6.64
CA GLU A 80 5.21 -7.52 7.60
C GLU A 80 6.31 -6.49 7.85
N ARG A 81 6.87 -5.90 6.78
CA ARG A 81 7.98 -4.92 6.88
C ARG A 81 7.60 -3.63 7.60
N LEU A 82 6.33 -3.23 7.51
CA LEU A 82 5.81 -2.05 8.21
C LEU A 82 5.14 -2.41 9.55
N GLU A 83 5.25 -3.67 9.97
CA GLU A 83 4.70 -4.17 11.23
C GLU A 83 3.21 -3.85 11.40
N GLN A 84 2.43 -3.92 10.31
CA GLN A 84 1.03 -3.50 10.29
C GLN A 84 0.09 -4.66 10.60
N LEU A 85 -0.97 -4.38 11.35
CA LEU A 85 -2.04 -5.36 11.59
C LEU A 85 -2.76 -5.73 10.29
N GLU A 86 -2.93 -4.76 9.38
CA GLU A 86 -3.49 -4.96 8.04
C GLU A 86 -3.06 -3.84 7.08
N ILE A 87 -3.05 -4.12 5.77
CA ILE A 87 -2.84 -3.13 4.71
C ILE A 87 -3.93 -3.29 3.65
N TRP A 88 -4.67 -2.23 3.35
CA TRP A 88 -5.77 -2.32 2.39
C TRP A 88 -5.31 -2.08 0.95
N MET A 89 -5.80 -2.94 0.05
CA MET A 89 -5.55 -2.85 -1.39
C MET A 89 -6.83 -3.21 -2.14
N VAL A 90 -7.15 -2.41 -3.15
CA VAL A 90 -8.24 -2.67 -4.10
C VAL A 90 -7.67 -2.80 -5.50
N SER A 91 -8.39 -3.50 -6.37
CA SER A 91 -8.11 -3.58 -7.81
C SER A 91 -9.43 -3.52 -8.56
N TYR A 92 -9.49 -2.77 -9.63
CA TYR A 92 -10.60 -2.72 -10.57
C TYR A 92 -10.04 -2.88 -11.99
N ARG A 93 -10.87 -3.40 -12.91
CA ARG A 93 -10.52 -3.38 -14.34
C ARG A 93 -10.90 -2.01 -14.87
N ILE A 94 -9.96 -1.35 -15.53
CA ILE A 94 -10.23 -0.11 -16.26
C ILE A 94 -10.61 -0.53 -17.68
N ASP A 95 -11.78 -0.09 -18.12
CA ASP A 95 -12.26 -0.27 -19.49
C ASP A 95 -12.61 1.11 -20.04
N ILE A 96 -12.42 1.29 -21.34
CA ILE A 96 -12.81 2.51 -22.06
C ILE A 96 -13.84 2.04 -23.08
N GLU A 97 -15.08 2.51 -22.93
CA GLU A 97 -16.15 2.28 -23.91
C GLU A 97 -15.81 2.87 -25.29
#